data_AF-A0A2V7P309-F1
#
_entry.id   AF-A0A2V7P309-F1
#
_cell.length_a   1.000
_cell.length_b   1.000
_cell.length_c   1.000
_cell.angle_alpha   90.00
_cell.angle_beta   90.00
_cell.angle_gamma   90.00
#
_symmetry.space_group_name_H-M   'P 1'
#
loop_
_entity.id
_entity.type
_entity.pdbx_description
1 polymer ?
#
loop_
_entity_poly.entity_id
_entity_poly.type
_entity_poly.pdbx_seq_one_letter_code
_entity_poly.pdbx_strand_id
1 'polypeptide(L)'
;ERGPRRRTNVFVQGRGEPIVASRTEQSILEDMGATEGGFQAEALREAVTELLTAFHEFSPVLRRALLNEHHFDVEKWEQRLGEILRAPHVPETVEQNELFD
;
A
#
# COMPACT_ATOMS: atom_id res chain seq x y z
N GLU A 1 -22.99 28.91 -16.48
CA GLU A 1 -22.01 28.39 -17.48
C GLU A 1 -20.64 28.28 -16.85
N ARG A 2 -19.99 27.11 -16.94
CA ARG A 2 -18.57 26.95 -16.55
C ARG A 2 -17.73 27.01 -17.82
N GLY A 3 -16.84 28.00 -17.90
CA GLY A 3 -15.94 28.21 -19.05
C GLY A 3 -14.57 27.52 -18.87
N PRO A 4 -13.82 27.35 -19.98
CA PRO A 4 -12.55 26.62 -20.00
C PRO A 4 -11.44 27.46 -19.36
N ARG A 5 -11.17 27.22 -18.06
CA ARG A 5 -9.91 27.56 -17.30
C ARG A 5 -10.07 27.52 -15.79
N ARG A 6 -11.27 27.32 -15.22
CA ARG A 6 -11.43 27.25 -13.76
C ARG A 6 -11.03 25.88 -13.23
N ARG A 7 -9.85 25.81 -12.61
CA ARG A 7 -9.37 24.68 -11.80
C ARG A 7 -10.31 24.44 -10.62
N THR A 8 -10.84 23.22 -10.49
CA THR A 8 -11.68 22.83 -9.34
C THR A 8 -10.81 22.09 -8.34
N ASN A 9 -10.69 22.59 -7.12
CA ASN A 9 -9.93 21.95 -6.06
C ASN A 9 -10.84 20.95 -5.30
N VAL A 10 -10.40 19.69 -5.19
CA VAL A 10 -11.08 18.60 -4.50
C VAL A 10 -10.22 18.20 -3.30
N PHE A 11 -10.78 18.32 -2.11
CA PHE A 11 -10.09 17.98 -0.87
C PHE A 11 -10.50 16.56 -0.46
N VAL A 12 -9.51 15.70 -0.21
CA VAL A 12 -9.71 14.29 0.19
C VAL A 12 -9.16 14.10 1.60
N GLN A 13 -9.85 13.32 2.42
CA GLN A 13 -9.47 13.08 3.80
C GLN A 13 -8.12 12.34 3.86
N GLY A 14 -7.17 12.86 4.65
CA GLY A 14 -5.81 12.30 4.78
C GLY A 14 -4.75 12.95 3.88
N ARG A 15 -5.12 13.87 2.98
CA ARG A 15 -4.18 14.62 2.13
C ARG A 15 -4.12 16.10 2.55
N GLY A 16 -2.92 16.64 2.69
CA GLY A 16 -2.69 18.05 3.06
C GLY A 16 -3.00 19.05 1.94
N GLU A 17 -2.94 18.63 0.68
CA GLU A 17 -3.14 19.48 -0.49
C GLU A 17 -4.31 19.00 -1.38
N PRO A 18 -5.10 19.94 -1.96
CA PRO A 18 -6.24 19.61 -2.81
C PRO A 18 -5.83 19.06 -4.19
N ILE A 19 -6.63 18.13 -4.70
CA ILE A 19 -6.54 17.59 -6.06
C ILE A 19 -7.20 18.58 -7.04
N VAL A 20 -6.52 18.93 -8.13
CA VAL A 20 -7.06 19.85 -9.16
C VAL A 20 -7.82 19.08 -10.24
N ALA A 21 -9.16 19.07 -10.18
CA ALA A 21 -10.07 18.35 -11.06
C ALA A 21 -10.21 18.91 -12.49
N SER A 22 -9.27 19.74 -12.97
CA SER A 22 -9.17 20.09 -14.40
C SER A 22 -8.27 19.14 -15.21
N ARG A 23 -7.91 17.99 -14.62
CA ARG A 23 -7.16 16.90 -15.25
C ARG A 23 -8.12 15.77 -15.64
N THR A 24 -7.69 14.88 -16.55
CA THR A 24 -8.45 13.68 -16.90
C THR A 24 -8.65 12.81 -15.65
N GLU A 25 -9.74 12.03 -15.60
CA GLU A 25 -10.02 11.07 -14.53
C GLU A 25 -8.80 10.19 -14.20
N GLN A 26 -8.05 9.82 -15.24
CA GLN A 26 -6.83 9.02 -15.14
C GLN A 26 -5.73 9.71 -14.33
N SER A 27 -5.47 11.01 -14.50
CA SER A 27 -4.49 11.72 -13.67
C SER A 27 -4.97 11.93 -12.23
N ILE A 28 -6.27 12.00 -11.99
CA ILE A 28 -6.83 12.04 -10.62
C ILE A 28 -6.61 10.70 -9.93
N LEU A 29 -6.84 9.58 -10.63
CA LEU A 29 -6.55 8.24 -10.14
C LEU A 29 -5.05 8.06 -9.86
N GLU A 30 -4.18 8.43 -10.79
CA GLU A 30 -2.72 8.41 -10.60
C GLU A 30 -2.29 9.24 -9.38
N ASP A 31 -2.80 10.47 -9.23
CA ASP A 31 -2.50 11.35 -8.07
C ASP A 31 -2.99 10.75 -6.73
N MET A 32 -4.02 9.90 -6.74
CA MET A 32 -4.53 9.15 -5.58
C MET A 32 -3.75 7.86 -5.29
N GLY A 33 -2.69 7.56 -6.04
CA GLY A 33 -1.95 6.31 -5.92
C GLY A 33 -2.64 5.11 -6.58
N ALA A 34 -3.72 5.34 -7.34
CA ALA A 34 -4.41 4.33 -8.15
C ALA A 34 -3.62 4.02 -9.45
N THR A 35 -2.33 3.75 -9.29
CA THR A 35 -1.52 3.10 -10.31
C THR A 35 -1.70 1.59 -10.22
N GLU A 36 -1.55 0.86 -11.32
CA GLU A 36 -1.61 -0.62 -11.29
C GLU A 36 -0.63 -1.22 -10.27
N GLY A 37 0.53 -0.57 -10.05
CA GLY A 37 1.51 -0.95 -9.04
C GLY A 37 1.03 -0.73 -7.61
N GLY A 38 0.34 0.39 -7.33
CA GLY A 38 -0.24 0.69 -6.02
C GLY A 38 -1.32 -0.32 -5.60
N PHE A 39 -2.21 -0.69 -6.53
CA PHE A 39 -3.23 -1.71 -6.27
C PHE A 39 -2.62 -3.10 -6.03
N GLN A 40 -1.61 -3.49 -6.81
CA GLN A 40 -0.91 -4.76 -6.59
C GLN A 40 -0.18 -4.79 -5.24
N ALA A 41 0.46 -3.69 -4.85
CA ALA A 41 1.13 -3.58 -3.57
C ALA A 41 0.15 -3.70 -2.39
N GLU A 42 -1.04 -3.09 -2.50
CA GLU A 42 -2.07 -3.20 -1.45
C GLU A 42 -2.66 -4.62 -1.38
N ALA A 43 -2.95 -5.25 -2.51
CA ALA A 43 -3.42 -6.64 -2.53
C ALA A 43 -2.39 -7.61 -1.91
N LEU A 44 -1.09 -7.39 -2.17
CA LEU A 44 -0.01 -8.16 -1.54
C LEU A 44 0.06 -7.90 -0.03
N ARG A 45 -0.12 -6.64 0.41
CA ARG A 45 -0.15 -6.27 1.82
C ARG A 45 -1.31 -6.96 2.56
N GLU A 46 -2.48 -7.00 1.95
CA GLU A 46 -3.66 -7.69 2.47
C GLU A 46 -3.39 -9.19 2.60
N ALA A 47 -2.91 -9.84 1.54
CA ALA A 47 -2.60 -11.27 1.55
C ALA A 47 -1.55 -11.65 2.62
N VAL A 48 -0.51 -10.83 2.81
CA VAL A 48 0.50 -11.06 3.85
C VAL A 48 -0.09 -10.88 5.26
N THR A 49 -1.02 -9.94 5.42
CA THR A 49 -1.72 -9.72 6.70
C THR A 49 -2.64 -10.88 7.06
N GLU A 50 -3.37 -11.42 6.09
CA GLU A 50 -4.19 -12.63 6.25
C GLU A 50 -3.34 -13.84 6.62
N LEU A 51 -2.19 -14.03 5.95
CA LEU A 51 -1.26 -15.11 6.26
C LEU A 51 -0.70 -15.02 7.69
N LEU A 52 -0.32 -13.82 8.15
CA LEU A 52 0.10 -13.60 9.53
C LEU A 52 -1.01 -13.93 10.53
N THR A 53 -2.24 -13.57 10.21
CA THR A 53 -3.40 -13.91 11.04
C THR A 53 -3.56 -15.42 11.14
N ALA A 54 -3.46 -16.14 10.03
CA ALA A 54 -3.51 -17.60 10.03
C ALA A 54 -2.37 -18.24 10.85
N PHE A 55 -1.16 -17.68 10.80
CA PHE A 55 -0.06 -18.15 11.65
C PHE A 55 -0.38 -17.97 13.13
N HIS A 56 -0.91 -16.80 13.54
CA HIS A 56 -1.30 -16.55 14.93
C HIS A 56 -2.35 -17.54 15.46
N GLU A 57 -3.20 -18.10 14.59
CA GLU A 57 -4.20 -19.10 14.97
C GLU A 57 -3.62 -20.51 15.19
N PHE A 58 -2.37 -20.77 14.80
CA PHE A 58 -1.75 -22.09 14.99
C PHE A 58 -1.59 -22.42 16.47
N SER A 59 -2.15 -23.56 16.87
CA SER A 59 -1.96 -24.10 18.22
C SER A 59 -0.48 -24.36 18.54
N PRO A 60 -0.07 -24.30 19.83
CA PRO A 60 1.32 -24.59 20.23
C PRO A 60 1.81 -25.98 19.81
N VAL A 61 0.90 -26.96 19.73
CA VAL A 61 1.21 -28.32 19.28
C VAL A 61 1.55 -28.33 17.79
N LEU A 62 0.74 -27.68 16.96
CA LEU A 62 0.99 -27.57 15.51
C LEU A 62 2.30 -26.80 15.24
N ARG A 63 2.54 -25.70 15.95
CA ARG A 63 3.81 -24.94 15.84
C ARG A 63 5.03 -25.82 16.14
N ARG A 64 4.96 -26.64 17.19
CA ARG A 64 6.01 -27.62 17.51
C ARG A 64 6.17 -28.70 16.46
N ALA A 65 5.09 -29.23 15.89
CA ALA A 65 5.16 -30.24 14.84
C ALA A 65 5.83 -29.67 13.58
N LEU A 66 5.41 -28.47 13.13
CA LEU A 66 6.01 -27.77 12.00
C LEU A 66 7.51 -27.52 12.19
N LEU A 67 7.92 -27.09 13.38
CA LEU A 67 9.32 -26.85 13.69
C LEU A 67 10.15 -28.14 13.70
N ASN A 68 9.68 -29.19 14.37
CA ASN A 68 10.47 -30.40 14.61
C ASN A 68 10.45 -31.39 13.43
N GLU A 69 9.35 -31.44 12.68
CA GLU A 69 9.17 -32.42 11.59
C GLU A 69 9.49 -31.82 10.22
N HIS A 70 9.25 -30.51 10.07
CA HIS A 70 9.38 -29.83 8.78
C HIS A 70 10.37 -28.66 8.80
N HIS A 71 11.07 -28.41 9.92
CA HIS A 71 12.01 -27.29 10.08
C HIS A 71 11.38 -25.93 9.74
N PHE A 72 10.06 -25.82 9.93
CA PHE A 72 9.30 -24.61 9.67
C PHE A 72 9.07 -23.86 10.97
N ASP A 73 9.88 -22.81 11.16
CA ASP A 73 9.77 -21.91 12.31
C ASP A 73 8.74 -20.81 12.05
N VAL A 74 7.54 -21.00 12.61
CA VAL A 74 6.42 -20.06 12.46
C VAL A 74 6.77 -18.67 13.03
N GLU A 75 7.44 -18.60 14.19
CA GLU A 75 7.78 -17.31 14.81
C GLU A 75 8.77 -16.51 13.95
N LYS A 76 9.76 -17.19 13.38
CA LYS A 76 10.71 -16.56 12.46
C LYS A 76 10.03 -15.97 11.22
N TRP A 77 9.03 -16.66 10.68
CA TRP A 77 8.25 -16.16 9.55
C TRP A 77 7.31 -15.03 9.94
N GLU A 78 6.66 -15.11 11.11
CA GLU A 78 5.83 -14.02 11.65
C GLU A 78 6.64 -12.73 11.79
N GLN A 79 7.85 -12.81 12.35
CA GLN A 79 8.76 -11.67 12.46
C GLN A 79 9.11 -11.07 11.10
N ARG A 80 9.57 -11.91 10.16
CA ARG A 80 9.99 -11.47 8.82
C ARG A 80 8.85 -10.82 8.03
N LEU A 81 7.66 -11.41 8.05
CA LEU A 81 6.49 -10.86 7.37
C LEU A 81 6.03 -9.56 8.03
N GLY A 82 6.08 -9.47 9.37
CA GLY A 82 5.79 -8.24 10.10
C GLY A 82 6.75 -7.10 9.77
N GLU A 83 8.04 -7.39 9.57
CA GLU A 83 9.04 -6.41 9.11
C GLU A 83 8.73 -5.89 7.71
N ILE A 84 8.35 -6.77 6.78
CA ILE A 84 7.95 -6.39 5.41
C ILE A 84 6.75 -5.45 5.43
N LEU A 85 5.76 -5.70 6.28
CA LEU A 85 4.57 -4.85 6.41
C LEU A 85 4.89 -3.50 7.05
N ARG A 86 5.85 -3.44 7.99
CA ARG A 86 6.26 -2.23 8.70
C ARG A 86 7.16 -1.33 7.88
N ALA A 87 7.95 -1.88 6.95
CA ALA A 87 8.82 -1.11 6.07
C ALA A 87 7.98 -0.01 5.38
N PRO A 88 8.29 1.30 5.62
CA PRO A 88 7.52 2.36 5.02
C PRO A 88 7.67 2.25 3.51
N HIS A 89 6.54 2.05 2.83
CA HIS A 89 6.47 2.33 1.41
C HIS A 89 6.66 3.84 1.30
N VAL A 90 7.88 4.28 1.00
CA VAL A 90 8.10 5.67 0.60
C VAL A 90 7.46 5.74 -0.78
N PRO A 91 6.27 6.36 -0.96
CA PRO A 91 5.85 6.66 -2.31
C PRO A 91 6.95 7.51 -2.91
N GLU A 92 7.50 7.08 -4.05
CA GLU A 92 8.41 7.90 -4.82
C GLU A 92 7.70 9.25 -5.02
N THR A 93 8.15 10.28 -4.30
CA THR A 93 7.75 11.65 -4.57
C THR A 93 8.22 11.92 -5.98
N VAL A 94 7.29 11.82 -6.94
CA VAL A 94 7.48 12.29 -8.30
C VAL A 94 7.88 13.76 -8.18
N GLU A 95 9.17 14.04 -8.30
CA GLU A 95 9.71 15.40 -8.36
C GLU A 95 9.20 16.03 -9.65
N GLN A 96 7.99 16.56 -9.60
CA GLN A 96 7.29 17.19 -10.71
C GLN A 96 7.79 18.63 -10.95
N ASN A 97 9.08 18.89 -10.70
CA ASN A 97 9.62 20.24 -10.50
C ASN A 97 10.73 20.66 -11.49
N GLU A 98 10.82 20.04 -12.68
CA GLU A 98 11.77 20.46 -13.72
C GLU A 98 11.12 20.83 -15.07
N LEU A 99 9.84 21.24 -15.11
CA LEU A 99 9.18 21.64 -16.36
C LEU A 99 9.00 23.16 -16.57
N PHE A 100 9.68 23.98 -15.76
CA PHE A 100 9.73 25.43 -15.94
C PHE A 100 11.15 25.94 -15.75
N ASP A 101 12.00 25.72 -16.75
CA ASP A 101 13.14 26.57 -17.09
C ASP A 101 13.21 26.71 -18.62
#